data_AF-A0A845X2A9-F1
#
_entry.id   AF-A0A845X2A9-F1
#
_cell.length_a   1.000
_cell.length_b   1.000
_cell.length_c   1.000
_cell.angle_alpha   90.00
_cell.angle_beta   90.00
_cell.angle_gamma   90.00
#
_symmetry.space_group_name_H-M   'P 1'
#
loop_
_entity.id
_entity.type
_entity.pdbx_description
1 polymer ?
#
loop_
_entity_poly.entity_id
_entity_poly.type
_entity_poly.pdbx_seq_one_letter_code
_entity_poly.pdbx_strand_id
1 'polypeptide(L)'
;MSLIERLEFGDWQGFLEQSFETAIQLLAEDRFQWAGSSVDDLKSWLATGGVHRVQQHLNRQMNVRRFSIEHKKAVNKFLSKLVQRNRCELLSLMADQVIPMTQAEWLAVCGLSGTQFDELLSRLLAGENPFEEWMHQQGRSQSEINAVYRCIDDWLLNNQINMLPNDPNLN
;
A
#
# COMPACT_ATOMS: atom_id res chain seq x y z
N MET A 1 11.42 20.54 14.61
CA MET A 1 11.50 19.37 15.52
C MET A 1 11.38 18.14 14.65
N SER A 2 12.26 17.16 14.83
CA SER A 2 12.31 15.96 13.99
C SER A 2 11.22 14.97 14.37
N LEU A 3 10.90 14.04 13.46
CA LEU A 3 9.87 13.02 13.69
C LEU A 3 10.17 12.22 14.96
N ILE A 4 11.41 11.76 15.12
CA ILE A 4 11.78 10.92 16.26
C ILE A 4 11.65 11.64 17.62
N GLU A 5 11.90 12.94 17.68
CA GLU A 5 11.76 13.74 18.91
C GLU A 5 10.31 13.79 19.38
N ARG A 6 9.38 13.89 18.43
CA ARG A 6 7.93 13.87 18.72
C ARG A 6 7.43 12.48 19.04
N LEU A 7 8.08 11.43 18.53
CA LEU A 7 7.73 10.05 18.87
C LEU A 7 8.12 9.66 20.30
N GLU A 8 9.02 10.42 20.94
CA GLU A 8 9.50 10.13 22.30
C GLU A 8 8.56 10.65 23.40
N PHE A 9 7.73 11.66 23.11
CA PHE A 9 6.94 12.38 24.12
C PHE A 9 5.52 12.74 23.65
N GLY A 10 4.58 12.87 24.59
CA GLY A 10 3.25 13.46 24.36
C GLY A 10 2.33 12.63 23.46
N ASP A 11 1.46 13.32 22.72
CA ASP A 11 0.55 12.73 21.70
C ASP A 11 1.32 12.40 20.40
N TRP A 12 2.21 11.42 20.51
CA TRP A 12 3.02 10.97 19.37
C TRP A 12 2.17 10.32 18.26
N GLN A 13 0.98 9.80 18.61
CA GLN A 13 0.09 9.14 17.67
C GLN A 13 -0.51 10.15 16.69
N GLY A 14 -1.14 11.21 17.20
CA GLY A 14 -1.69 12.28 16.35
C GLY A 14 -0.61 12.93 15.50
N PHE A 15 0.60 13.12 16.04
CA PHE A 15 1.72 13.66 15.27
C PHE A 15 2.18 12.73 14.14
N LEU A 16 2.33 11.43 14.41
CA LEU A 16 2.76 10.46 13.39
C LEU A 16 1.70 10.33 12.29
N GLU A 17 0.43 10.28 12.69
CA GLU A 17 -0.72 10.25 11.79
C GLU A 17 -0.74 11.44 10.84
N GLN A 18 -0.76 12.66 11.39
CA GLN A 18 -0.78 13.88 10.59
C GLN A 18 0.43 13.97 9.66
N SER A 19 1.63 13.64 10.16
CA SER A 19 2.85 13.70 9.35
C SER A 19 2.83 12.70 8.20
N PHE A 20 2.30 11.49 8.44
CA PHE A 20 2.22 10.43 7.45
C PHE A 20 1.21 10.75 6.35
N GLU A 21 0.01 11.22 6.73
CA GLU A 21 -1.02 11.60 5.77
C GLU A 21 -0.60 12.81 4.93
N THR A 22 0.02 13.81 5.56
CA THR A 22 0.56 14.98 4.84
C THR A 22 1.66 14.54 3.87
N ALA A 23 2.51 13.60 4.25
CA ALA A 23 3.56 13.08 3.35
C ALA A 23 2.96 12.37 2.12
N ILE A 24 1.92 11.55 2.31
CA ILE A 24 1.21 10.87 1.22
C ILE A 24 0.55 11.90 0.29
N GLN A 25 -0.18 12.86 0.85
CA GLN A 25 -0.86 13.90 0.08
C GLN A 25 0.15 14.69 -0.78
N LEU A 26 1.26 15.12 -0.19
CA LEU A 26 2.28 15.86 -0.94
C LEU A 26 2.97 14.99 -1.99
N LEU A 27 3.16 13.70 -1.77
CA LEU A 27 3.69 12.81 -2.82
C LEU A 27 2.74 12.71 -4.01
N ALA A 28 1.42 12.81 -3.78
CA ALA A 28 0.41 12.76 -4.83
C ALA A 28 0.28 14.10 -5.59
N GLU A 29 0.37 15.23 -4.88
CA GLU A 29 0.07 16.56 -5.45
C GLU A 29 1.33 17.34 -5.86
N ASP A 30 2.29 17.51 -4.93
CA ASP A 30 3.55 18.22 -5.18
C ASP A 30 4.69 17.64 -4.33
N ARG A 31 5.38 16.66 -4.91
CA ARG A 31 6.44 15.92 -4.23
C ARG A 31 7.64 16.77 -3.84
N PHE A 32 7.81 17.96 -4.40
CA PHE A 32 8.93 18.85 -4.09
C PHE A 32 8.58 19.95 -3.08
N GLN A 33 7.30 20.11 -2.74
CA GLN A 33 6.86 21.07 -1.74
C GLN A 33 7.46 20.75 -0.37
N TRP A 34 7.99 21.78 0.28
CA TRP A 34 8.51 21.72 1.65
C TRP A 34 7.37 21.80 2.66
N ALA A 35 7.33 20.87 3.62
CA ALA A 35 6.29 20.83 4.67
C ALA A 35 6.84 20.68 6.10
N GLY A 36 8.15 20.59 6.24
CA GLY A 36 8.85 20.51 7.51
C GLY A 36 9.50 19.16 7.74
N SER A 37 10.56 19.16 8.56
CA SER A 37 11.49 18.03 8.70
C SER A 37 10.84 16.66 8.86
N SER A 38 9.80 16.52 9.69
CA SER A 38 9.15 15.21 9.91
C SER A 38 8.41 14.70 8.67
N VAL A 39 7.73 15.59 7.95
CA VAL A 39 7.01 15.26 6.72
C VAL A 39 7.99 15.00 5.60
N ASP A 40 9.03 15.83 5.47
CA ASP A 40 10.06 15.69 4.44
C ASP A 40 10.87 14.39 4.62
N ASP A 41 11.17 13.99 5.87
CA ASP A 41 11.77 12.70 6.19
C ASP A 41 10.89 11.54 5.69
N LEU A 42 9.59 11.56 6.02
CA LEU A 42 8.64 10.52 5.60
C LEU A 42 8.50 10.48 4.07
N LYS A 43 8.37 11.63 3.40
CA LYS A 43 8.35 11.73 1.93
C LYS A 43 9.59 11.09 1.32
N SER A 44 10.76 11.46 1.82
CA SER A 44 12.03 10.93 1.33
C SER A 44 12.13 9.42 1.52
N TRP A 45 11.75 8.90 2.68
CA TRP A 45 11.81 7.47 2.96
C TRP A 45 10.81 6.67 2.12
N LEU A 46 9.58 7.18 1.98
CA LEU A 46 8.55 6.59 1.12
C LEU A 46 9.00 6.57 -0.35
N ALA A 47 9.49 7.68 -0.88
CA ALA A 47 9.95 7.77 -2.27
C ALA A 47 11.22 6.94 -2.56
N THR A 48 12.02 6.62 -1.54
CA THR A 48 13.27 5.85 -1.73
C THR A 48 13.08 4.34 -1.56
N GLY A 49 12.10 3.90 -0.76
CA GLY A 49 11.93 2.46 -0.48
C GLY A 49 10.63 2.12 0.24
N GLY A 50 9.59 2.94 0.01
CA GLY A 50 8.25 2.71 0.51
C GLY A 50 8.14 2.59 2.03
N VAL A 51 7.09 1.89 2.44
CA VAL A 51 6.73 1.69 3.85
C VAL A 51 7.83 0.95 4.62
N HIS A 52 8.52 0.01 3.97
CA HIS A 52 9.60 -0.73 4.61
C HIS A 52 10.75 0.19 5.00
N ARG A 53 11.12 1.13 4.12
CA ARG A 53 12.17 2.11 4.41
C ARG A 53 11.79 3.04 5.55
N VAL A 54 10.52 3.46 5.63
CA VAL A 54 9.99 4.20 6.78
C VAL A 54 10.17 3.41 8.07
N GLN A 55 9.75 2.14 8.06
CA GLN A 55 9.86 1.27 9.24
C GLN A 55 11.32 1.04 9.67
N GLN A 56 12.23 0.80 8.72
CA GLN A 56 13.65 0.64 8.97
C GLN A 56 14.25 1.89 9.64
N HIS A 57 13.99 3.08 9.09
CA HIS A 57 14.53 4.34 9.62
C HIS A 57 13.96 4.66 10.99
N LEU A 58 12.65 4.50 11.19
CA LEU A 58 12.03 4.68 12.50
C LEU A 58 12.64 3.74 13.54
N ASN A 59 12.78 2.45 13.24
CA ASN A 59 13.39 1.49 14.17
C ASN A 59 14.84 1.83 14.47
N ARG A 60 15.62 2.24 13.48
CA ARG A 60 16.99 2.71 13.67
C ARG A 60 17.05 3.92 14.61
N GLN A 61 16.21 4.93 14.36
CA GLN A 61 16.16 6.14 15.18
C GLN A 61 15.69 5.86 16.62
N MET A 62 14.65 5.03 16.79
CA MET A 62 14.17 4.60 18.11
C MET A 62 15.21 3.76 18.87
N ASN A 63 16.03 2.99 18.17
CA ASN A 63 17.15 2.26 18.79
C ASN A 63 18.24 3.22 19.29
N VAL A 64 18.63 4.20 18.48
CA VAL A 64 19.62 5.23 18.86
C VAL A 64 19.13 6.01 20.08
N ARG A 65 17.84 6.38 20.12
CA ARG A 65 17.22 7.08 21.24
C ARG A 65 16.81 6.18 22.42
N ARG A 66 17.10 4.88 22.36
CA ARG A 66 16.84 3.92 23.44
C ARG A 66 15.37 3.88 23.89
N PHE A 67 14.43 3.97 22.95
CA PHE A 67 13.01 3.76 23.25
C PHE A 67 12.81 2.39 23.90
N SER A 68 11.85 2.29 24.82
CA SER A 68 11.48 1.01 25.42
C SER A 68 10.96 0.05 24.34
N ILE A 69 11.07 -1.27 24.61
CA ILE A 69 10.59 -2.30 23.70
C ILE A 69 9.07 -2.15 23.47
N GLU A 70 8.32 -1.82 24.52
CA GLU A 70 6.88 -1.60 24.46
C GLU A 70 6.53 -0.42 23.57
N HIS A 71 7.25 0.69 23.72
CA HIS A 71 7.01 1.90 22.92
C HIS A 71 7.35 1.69 21.45
N LYS A 72 8.47 1.00 21.15
CA LYS A 72 8.80 0.59 19.78
C LYS A 72 7.71 -0.28 19.16
N LYS A 73 7.17 -1.24 19.92
CA LYS A 73 6.06 -2.08 19.46
C LYS A 73 4.80 -1.24 19.20
N ALA A 74 4.50 -0.27 20.07
CA ALA A 74 3.35 0.61 19.91
C ALA A 74 3.46 1.46 18.62
N VAL A 75 4.62 2.09 18.39
CA VAL A 75 4.89 2.87 17.17
C VAL A 75 4.76 2.03 15.91
N ASN A 76 5.40 0.84 15.87
CA ASN A 76 5.29 -0.04 14.70
C ASN A 76 3.86 -0.53 14.47
N LYS A 77 3.14 -0.90 15.53
CA LYS A 77 1.73 -1.32 15.43
C LYS A 77 0.86 -0.20 14.89
N PHE A 78 1.11 1.05 15.32
CA PHE A 78 0.38 2.20 14.84
C PHE A 78 0.71 2.54 13.39
N LEU A 79 1.99 2.46 12.99
CA LEU A 79 2.41 2.60 11.60
C LEU A 79 1.69 1.58 10.69
N SER A 80 1.61 0.31 11.11
CA SER A 80 0.86 -0.71 10.34
C SER A 80 -0.62 -0.36 10.19
N LYS A 81 -1.24 0.27 11.20
CA LYS A 81 -2.63 0.77 11.09
C LYS A 81 -2.74 1.91 10.07
N LEU A 82 -1.79 2.86 10.09
CA LEU A 82 -1.77 3.96 9.13
C LEU A 82 -1.61 3.48 7.69
N VAL A 83 -0.73 2.50 7.46
CA VAL A 83 -0.53 1.87 6.14
C VAL A 83 -1.82 1.22 5.64
N GLN A 84 -2.52 0.49 6.51
CA GLN A 84 -3.79 -0.15 6.14
C GLN A 84 -4.90 0.88 5.88
N ARG A 85 -4.95 1.97 6.67
CA ARG A 85 -5.94 3.02 6.48
C ARG A 85 -5.73 3.81 5.18
N ASN A 86 -4.49 4.05 4.79
CA ASN A 86 -4.11 4.79 3.58
C ASN A 86 -3.74 3.85 2.41
N ARG A 87 -4.33 2.65 2.39
CA ARG A 87 -3.98 1.61 1.40
C ARG A 87 -4.21 2.08 -0.03
N CYS A 88 -5.33 2.74 -0.29
CA CYS A 88 -5.71 3.16 -1.64
C CYS A 88 -4.72 4.19 -2.20
N GLU A 89 -4.39 5.19 -1.40
CA GLU A 89 -3.47 6.27 -1.75
C GLU A 89 -2.06 5.73 -1.96
N LEU A 90 -1.61 4.83 -1.08
CA LEU A 90 -0.32 4.15 -1.23
C LEU A 90 -0.26 3.34 -2.53
N LEU A 91 -1.31 2.57 -2.85
CA LEU A 91 -1.39 1.80 -4.10
C LEU A 91 -1.40 2.70 -5.34
N SER A 92 -2.07 3.85 -5.30
CA SER A 92 -2.03 4.84 -6.38
C SER A 92 -0.62 5.36 -6.61
N LEU A 93 0.06 5.80 -5.54
CA LEU A 93 1.44 6.29 -5.61
C LEU A 93 2.42 5.23 -6.13
N MET A 94 2.14 3.95 -5.89
CA MET A 94 2.92 2.83 -6.44
C MET A 94 2.66 2.63 -7.92
N ALA A 95 1.39 2.67 -8.34
CA ALA A 95 1.01 2.57 -9.75
C ALA A 95 1.65 3.70 -10.57
N ASP A 96 1.74 4.90 -9.99
CA ASP A 96 2.39 6.07 -10.59
C ASP A 96 3.93 6.06 -10.48
N GLN A 97 4.51 4.99 -9.92
CA GLN A 97 5.96 4.83 -9.67
C GLN A 97 6.59 5.94 -8.81
N VAL A 98 5.78 6.64 -8.02
CA VAL A 98 6.25 7.65 -7.05
C VAL A 98 6.88 6.97 -5.83
N ILE A 99 6.33 5.83 -5.42
CA ILE A 99 6.86 4.99 -4.35
C ILE A 99 7.34 3.66 -4.93
N PRO A 100 8.65 3.34 -4.82
CA PRO A 100 9.15 2.02 -5.19
C PRO A 100 8.69 1.00 -4.16
N MET A 101 8.32 -0.20 -4.64
CA MET A 101 7.81 -1.25 -3.78
C MET A 101 8.36 -2.62 -4.19
N THR A 102 8.73 -3.42 -3.19
CA THR A 102 9.05 -4.84 -3.40
C THR A 102 7.78 -5.68 -3.48
N GLN A 103 7.82 -6.84 -4.15
CA GLN A 103 6.66 -7.75 -4.23
C GLN A 103 6.10 -8.10 -2.83
N ALA A 104 6.99 -8.31 -1.85
CA ALA A 104 6.58 -8.62 -0.48
C ALA A 104 5.80 -7.47 0.19
N GLU A 105 6.20 -6.23 -0.07
CA GLU A 105 5.49 -5.05 0.43
C GLU A 105 4.13 -4.90 -0.26
N TRP A 106 4.06 -5.12 -1.57
CA TRP A 106 2.80 -5.04 -2.33
C TRP A 106 1.79 -6.05 -1.81
N LEU A 107 2.24 -7.29 -1.58
CA LEU A 107 1.42 -8.33 -0.97
C LEU A 107 0.95 -7.95 0.43
N ALA A 108 1.83 -7.39 1.27
CA ALA A 108 1.47 -6.94 2.61
C ALA A 108 0.42 -5.83 2.60
N VAL A 109 0.51 -4.86 1.67
CA VAL A 109 -0.49 -3.81 1.49
C VAL A 109 -1.80 -4.39 0.95
N CYS A 110 -1.73 -5.39 0.08
CA CYS A 110 -2.90 -6.12 -0.40
C CYS A 110 -3.56 -7.00 0.67
N GLY A 111 -2.88 -7.27 1.79
CA GLY A 111 -3.32 -8.18 2.84
C GLY A 111 -3.14 -9.66 2.48
N LEU A 112 -2.20 -9.95 1.56
CA LEU A 112 -1.90 -11.29 1.06
C LEU A 112 -0.54 -11.77 1.57
N SER A 113 -0.43 -13.06 1.87
CA SER A 113 0.87 -13.72 1.97
C SER A 113 1.41 -14.08 0.58
N GLY A 114 2.72 -14.34 0.49
CA GLY A 114 3.32 -14.89 -0.74
C GLY A 114 2.64 -16.19 -1.19
N THR A 115 2.39 -17.10 -0.25
CA THR A 115 1.72 -18.37 -0.55
C THR A 115 0.28 -18.19 -1.05
N GLN A 116 -0.48 -17.25 -0.48
CA GLN A 116 -1.84 -16.95 -0.94
C GLN A 116 -1.81 -16.37 -2.35
N PHE A 117 -0.82 -15.53 -2.65
CA PHE A 117 -0.64 -15.00 -4.00
C PHE A 117 -0.26 -16.09 -5.00
N ASP A 118 0.70 -16.95 -4.66
CA ASP A 118 1.14 -18.04 -5.54
C ASP A 118 0.00 -19.04 -5.81
N GLU A 119 -0.83 -19.32 -4.81
CA GLU A 119 -2.03 -20.13 -4.95
C GLU A 119 -3.04 -19.46 -5.89
N LEU A 120 -3.38 -18.19 -5.66
CA LEU A 120 -4.27 -17.43 -6.53
C LEU A 120 -3.75 -17.37 -7.97
N LEU A 121 -2.46 -17.12 -8.15
CA LEU A 121 -1.82 -17.06 -9.45
C LEU A 121 -1.85 -18.42 -10.16
N SER A 122 -1.57 -19.51 -9.44
CA SER A 122 -1.62 -20.86 -10.00
C SER A 122 -3.03 -21.21 -10.51
N ARG A 123 -4.06 -20.84 -9.75
CA ARG A 123 -5.46 -21.04 -10.13
C ARG A 123 -5.85 -20.23 -11.36
N LEU A 124 -5.44 -18.96 -11.41
CA LEU A 124 -5.65 -18.09 -12.58
C LEU A 124 -4.96 -18.66 -13.83
N LEU A 125 -3.72 -19.15 -13.71
CA LEU A 125 -2.98 -19.76 -14.81
C LEU A 125 -3.59 -21.09 -15.27
N ALA A 126 -4.27 -21.82 -14.39
CA ALA A 126 -5.05 -23.00 -14.73
C ALA A 126 -6.39 -22.69 -15.42
N GLY A 127 -6.73 -21.41 -15.60
CA GLY A 127 -8.00 -20.97 -16.19
C GLY A 127 -9.18 -20.95 -15.22
N GLU A 128 -8.93 -21.09 -13.92
CA GLU A 128 -9.97 -20.93 -12.89
C GLU A 128 -10.30 -19.44 -12.67
N ASN A 129 -11.51 -19.18 -12.16
CA ASN A 129 -11.94 -17.83 -11.79
C ASN A 129 -12.14 -17.69 -10.26
N PRO A 130 -11.04 -17.62 -9.47
CA PRO A 130 -11.12 -17.53 -8.02
C PRO A 130 -11.83 -16.25 -7.53
N PHE A 131 -11.85 -15.19 -8.35
CA PHE A 131 -12.56 -13.95 -8.02
C PHE A 131 -14.09 -14.11 -8.11
N GLU A 132 -14.57 -14.77 -9.17
CA GLU A 132 -15.99 -15.10 -9.32
C GLU A 132 -16.47 -16.08 -8.24
N GLU A 133 -15.67 -17.10 -7.94
CA GLU A 133 -15.94 -18.01 -6.83
C GLU A 133 -16.03 -17.27 -5.49
N TRP A 134 -15.10 -16.35 -5.22
CA TRP A 134 -15.14 -15.54 -4.01
C TRP A 134 -16.41 -14.69 -3.96
N MET A 135 -16.82 -14.06 -5.07
CA MET A 135 -18.07 -13.29 -5.13
C MET A 135 -19.30 -14.17 -4.85
N HIS A 136 -19.35 -15.38 -5.39
CA HIS A 136 -20.40 -16.34 -5.08
C HIS A 136 -20.41 -16.76 -3.60
N GLN A 137 -19.24 -16.98 -2.99
CA GLN A 137 -19.12 -17.29 -1.56
C GLN A 137 -19.61 -16.13 -0.68
N GLN A 138 -19.52 -14.89 -1.16
CA GLN A 138 -20.11 -13.72 -0.51
C GLN A 138 -21.61 -13.53 -0.80
N GLY A 139 -22.26 -14.48 -1.48
CA GLY A 139 -23.69 -14.45 -1.78
C GLY A 139 -24.09 -13.54 -2.94
N ARG A 140 -23.14 -13.12 -3.78
CA ARG A 140 -23.45 -12.31 -4.98
C ARG A 140 -24.15 -13.17 -6.04
N SER A 141 -25.18 -12.61 -6.64
CA SER A 141 -25.88 -13.21 -7.78
C SER A 141 -25.08 -13.06 -9.08
N GLN A 142 -25.35 -13.91 -10.08
CA GLN A 142 -24.67 -13.83 -11.38
C GLN A 142 -24.89 -12.47 -12.07
N SER A 143 -26.07 -11.87 -11.91
CA SER A 143 -26.37 -10.56 -12.51
C SER A 143 -25.51 -9.45 -11.90
N GLU A 144 -25.26 -9.50 -10.59
CA GLU A 144 -24.36 -8.56 -9.91
C GLU A 144 -22.90 -8.77 -10.33
N ILE A 145 -22.45 -10.03 -10.42
CA ILE A 145 -21.11 -10.37 -10.89
C ILE A 145 -20.88 -9.85 -12.32
N ASN A 146 -21.83 -10.09 -13.22
CA ASN A 146 -21.77 -9.60 -14.60
C ASN A 146 -21.81 -8.06 -14.68
N ALA A 147 -22.39 -7.37 -13.69
CA ALA A 147 -22.36 -5.91 -13.61
C ALA A 147 -20.99 -5.39 -13.14
N VAL A 148 -20.37 -6.08 -12.17
CA VAL A 148 -19.00 -5.79 -11.73
C VAL A 148 -18.01 -5.94 -12.88
N TYR A 149 -18.05 -7.06 -13.61
CA TYR A 149 -17.15 -7.27 -14.76
C TYR A 149 -17.32 -6.19 -15.83
N ARG A 150 -18.56 -5.82 -16.17
CA ARG A 150 -18.81 -4.71 -17.11
C ARG A 150 -18.20 -3.40 -16.65
N CYS A 151 -18.31 -3.06 -15.36
CA CYS A 151 -17.67 -1.84 -14.84
C CYS A 151 -16.15 -1.89 -14.95
N ILE A 152 -15.55 -3.06 -14.73
CA ILE A 152 -14.10 -3.27 -14.86
C ILE A 152 -13.70 -3.14 -16.35
N ASP A 153 -14.42 -3.79 -17.25
CA ASP A 153 -14.17 -3.72 -18.69
C ASP A 153 -14.27 -2.28 -19.21
N ASP A 154 -15.32 -1.55 -18.82
CA ASP A 154 -15.51 -0.14 -19.16
C ASP A 154 -14.35 0.72 -18.63
N TRP A 155 -13.89 0.46 -17.40
CA TRP A 155 -12.75 1.16 -16.82
C TRP A 155 -11.45 0.85 -17.56
N LEU A 156 -11.19 -0.42 -17.91
CA LEU A 156 -9.99 -0.84 -18.66
C LEU A 156 -9.94 -0.20 -20.05
N LEU A 157 -11.08 -0.18 -20.75
CA LEU A 157 -11.23 0.48 -22.05
C LEU A 157 -10.97 1.97 -21.96
N ASN A 158 -11.54 2.65 -20.96
CA ASN A 158 -11.34 4.08 -20.75
C ASN A 158 -9.89 4.46 -20.42
N ASN A 159 -9.12 3.54 -19.83
CA ASN A 159 -7.72 3.75 -19.48
C ASN A 159 -6.74 3.18 -20.53
N GLN A 160 -7.23 2.76 -21.71
CA GLN A 160 -6.41 2.19 -22.80
C GLN A 160 -5.55 1.00 -22.37
N ILE A 161 -5.96 0.29 -21.32
CA ILE A 161 -5.30 -0.94 -20.88
C ILE A 161 -5.82 -2.05 -21.79
N ASN A 162 -5.10 -2.29 -22.89
CA ASN A 162 -5.41 -3.38 -23.81
C ASN A 162 -5.25 -4.72 -23.07
N MET A 163 -6.37 -5.30 -22.67
CA MET A 163 -6.48 -6.74 -22.46
C MET A 163 -6.28 -7.38 -23.84
N LEU A 164 -5.05 -7.78 -24.17
CA LEU A 164 -4.81 -8.61 -25.34
C LEU A 164 -5.81 -9.78 -25.29
N PRO A 165 -6.57 -10.04 -26.35
CA PRO A 165 -7.26 -11.31 -26.44
C PRO A 165 -6.15 -12.38 -26.48
N ASN A 166 -6.18 -13.32 -25.55
CA ASN A 166 -5.50 -14.59 -25.73
C ASN A 166 -6.09 -15.20 -27.00
N ASP A 167 -5.42 -15.00 -28.14
CA ASP A 167 -5.71 -15.73 -29.37
C ASP A 167 -4.90 -17.03 -29.31
N PRO A 168 -5.53 -18.19 -29.09
CA PRO A 168 -4.83 -19.48 -29.04
C PRO A 168 -4.30 -19.92 -30.43
N ASN A 169 -4.39 -19.09 -31.48
CA ASN A 169 -3.98 -19.44 -32.85
C ASN A 169 -2.72 -18.74 -33.37
N LEU A 170 -1.83 -18.23 -32.50
CA LEU A 170 -0.51 -17.74 -32.94
C LEU A 170 0.62 -18.69 -32.51
N ASN A 171 0.87 -19.64 -33.43
CA ASN A 171 1.96 -20.64 -33.57
C ASN A 171 1.94 -21.88 -32.66
#